data_AF-A0A0F4G6Y2-F1
#
_entry.id   AF-A0A0F4G6Y2-F1
#
_cell.length_a   1.000
_cell.length_b   1.000
_cell.length_c   1.000
_cell.angle_alpha   90.00
_cell.angle_beta   90.00
_cell.angle_gamma   90.00
#
_symmetry.space_group_name_H-M   'P 1'
#
loop_
_entity.id
_entity.type
_entity.pdbx_description
1 polymer ?
#
loop_
_entity_poly.entity_id
_entity_poly.type
_entity_poly.pdbx_seq_one_letter_code
_entity_poly.pdbx_strand_id
1 'polypeptide(L)'
;MFSSLRITRITPSTSTFRALNISKTTRTFTTTTPFKMPENLKQGEVDAQTDPSVAKQYDNETSAEEKFKDLYAIADGIKIGMLSTYRQGTGPVSRAMAVSKRSGPDFLFLANKHSNKISDLQSNKEVNLTFHDKSNQDWISVTGEAVKTSGDDPRIKEIYSKVVSAWFGDLGDGVHNGGPEDPRMYLVEVRSKYISYYKHTSGMLGQAKEIGGAVLTGKVAQTGVLRELKEADIEQARKSDSALTS
;
A
#
# COMPACT_ATOMS: atom_id res chain seq x y z
N MET A 1 48.81 18.34 56.01
CA MET A 1 49.59 17.64 54.96
C MET A 1 49.02 18.03 53.61
N PHE A 2 49.77 18.85 52.86
CA PHE A 2 49.40 19.28 51.51
C PHE A 2 49.76 18.18 50.51
N SER A 3 48.84 17.80 49.63
CA SER A 3 49.17 17.05 48.41
C SER A 3 48.58 17.77 47.21
N SER A 4 49.48 18.11 46.30
CA SER A 4 49.31 18.96 45.12
C SER A 4 48.68 18.15 43.98
N LEU A 5 47.50 18.56 43.49
CA LEU A 5 46.97 18.09 42.21
C LEU A 5 47.39 19.05 41.09
N ARG A 6 48.20 18.54 40.15
CA ARG A 6 48.56 19.23 38.90
C ARG A 6 47.36 19.27 37.95
N ILE A 7 47.00 20.46 37.51
CA ILE A 7 46.02 20.70 36.45
C ILE A 7 46.77 20.64 35.11
N THR A 8 46.49 19.60 34.31
CA THR A 8 46.98 19.49 32.93
C THR A 8 46.00 20.20 32.00
N ARG A 9 46.45 21.28 31.34
CA ARG A 9 45.68 21.99 30.31
C ARG A 9 45.48 21.08 29.09
N ILE A 10 44.22 20.85 28.73
CA ILE A 10 43.84 20.24 27.45
C ILE A 10 43.71 21.37 26.43
N THR A 11 44.54 21.33 25.38
CA THR A 11 44.41 22.19 24.21
C THR A 11 43.27 21.71 23.32
N PRO A 12 42.41 22.59 22.78
CA PRO A 12 41.35 22.17 21.87
C PRO A 12 41.95 21.83 20.49
N SER A 13 41.67 20.61 20.02
CA SER A 13 41.93 20.18 18.65
C SER A 13 40.93 20.86 17.71
N THR A 14 41.41 21.72 16.83
CA THR A 14 40.62 22.36 15.79
C THR A 14 40.26 21.34 14.71
N SER A 15 39.03 20.84 14.72
CA SER A 15 38.50 20.02 13.63
C SER A 15 38.01 20.91 12.50
N THR A 16 38.72 20.90 11.38
CA THR A 16 38.35 21.63 10.16
C THR A 16 37.13 20.95 9.51
N PHE A 17 35.95 21.54 9.65
CA PHE A 17 34.77 21.12 8.90
C PHE A 17 34.90 21.55 7.44
N ARG A 18 34.99 20.58 6.54
CA ARG A 18 34.96 20.80 5.09
C ARG A 18 33.50 20.98 4.68
N ALA A 19 33.12 22.20 4.28
CA ALA A 19 31.79 22.48 3.75
C ALA A 19 31.56 21.71 2.44
N LEU A 20 30.53 20.87 2.39
CA LEU A 20 30.02 20.28 1.15
C LEU A 20 29.19 21.33 0.40
N ASN A 21 29.66 21.73 -0.78
CA ASN A 21 28.88 22.53 -1.71
C ASN A 21 27.74 21.68 -2.29
N ILE A 22 26.52 21.93 -1.82
CA ILE A 22 25.30 21.38 -2.41
C ILE A 22 24.87 22.33 -3.53
N SER A 23 25.14 21.92 -4.79
CA SER A 23 24.61 22.59 -5.98
C SER A 23 23.08 22.46 -6.00
N LYS A 24 22.36 23.56 -5.77
CA LYS A 24 20.91 23.65 -6.02
C LYS A 24 20.68 23.74 -7.53
N THR A 25 20.47 22.61 -8.17
CA THR A 25 20.02 22.58 -9.57
C THR A 25 18.50 22.73 -9.60
N THR A 26 18.03 23.95 -9.85
CA THR A 26 16.62 24.24 -10.15
C THR A 26 16.27 23.62 -11.49
N ARG A 27 15.43 22.57 -11.53
CA ARG A 27 14.93 22.01 -12.77
C ARG A 27 13.65 22.73 -13.18
N THR A 28 13.72 23.46 -14.28
CA THR A 28 12.57 24.08 -14.96
C THR A 28 11.72 22.98 -15.58
N PHE A 29 10.44 22.91 -15.21
CA PHE A 29 9.46 22.03 -15.86
C PHE A 29 9.14 22.57 -17.25
N THR A 30 9.47 21.81 -18.28
CA THR A 30 9.13 22.12 -19.67
C THR A 30 7.83 21.41 -20.01
N THR A 31 6.88 22.16 -20.56
CA THR A 31 5.55 21.72 -20.98
C THR A 31 5.62 20.49 -21.91
N THR A 32 4.91 19.42 -21.53
CA THR A 32 4.92 18.13 -22.22
C THR A 32 4.31 18.22 -23.61
N THR A 33 5.15 18.06 -24.63
CA THR A 33 4.69 17.73 -25.99
C THR A 33 4.11 16.31 -25.96
N PRO A 34 2.97 16.01 -26.60
CA PRO A 34 2.44 14.64 -26.63
C PRO A 34 3.47 13.71 -27.26
N PHE A 35 3.95 12.75 -26.48
CA PHE A 35 5.01 11.82 -26.83
C PHE A 35 4.49 10.83 -27.88
N LYS A 36 4.98 10.95 -29.12
CA LYS A 36 4.69 9.99 -30.20
C LYS A 36 5.85 9.01 -30.31
N MET A 37 5.67 7.81 -29.76
CA MET A 37 6.65 6.72 -29.77
C MET A 37 7.02 6.29 -31.20
N PRO A 38 8.31 6.14 -31.54
CA PRO A 38 8.73 5.51 -32.80
C PRO A 38 8.44 4.00 -32.78
N GLU A 39 7.89 3.45 -33.87
CA GLU A 39 7.48 2.04 -33.98
C GLU A 39 8.64 1.02 -33.89
N ASN A 40 9.90 1.44 -34.01
CA ASN A 40 11.08 0.56 -33.93
C ASN A 40 12.22 1.26 -33.19
N LEU A 41 12.47 0.88 -31.93
CA LEU A 41 13.62 1.34 -31.16
C LEU A 41 14.89 0.58 -31.58
N LYS A 42 16.04 1.26 -31.61
CA LYS A 42 17.34 0.60 -31.75
C LYS A 42 17.76 -0.02 -30.41
N GLN A 43 18.62 -1.04 -30.45
CA GLN A 43 19.06 -1.77 -29.24
C GLN A 43 19.62 -0.86 -28.12
N GLY A 44 20.31 0.23 -28.47
CA GLY A 44 20.84 1.20 -27.50
C GLY A 44 19.83 2.22 -26.98
N GLU A 45 18.59 2.21 -27.49
CA GLU A 45 17.51 3.12 -27.12
C GLU A 45 16.48 2.44 -26.22
N VAL A 46 16.68 1.17 -25.84
CA VAL A 46 15.80 0.41 -24.95
C VAL A 46 16.24 0.62 -23.49
N ASP A 47 15.41 1.32 -22.72
CA ASP A 47 15.56 1.52 -21.28
C ASP A 47 14.19 1.38 -20.57
N ALA A 48 14.14 1.63 -19.26
CA ALA A 48 12.91 1.45 -18.47
C ALA A 48 11.75 2.40 -18.87
N GLN A 49 12.03 3.43 -19.67
CA GLN A 49 11.10 4.48 -20.08
C GLN A 49 10.69 4.29 -21.55
N THR A 50 11.57 3.72 -22.37
CA THR A 50 11.32 3.52 -23.79
C THR A 50 10.94 2.09 -24.15
N ASP A 51 11.28 1.09 -23.32
CA ASP A 51 10.93 -0.31 -23.61
C ASP A 51 9.41 -0.47 -23.76
N PRO A 52 8.89 -0.91 -24.93
CA PRO A 52 7.46 -0.99 -25.16
C PRO A 52 6.73 -1.96 -24.22
N SER A 53 7.42 -2.97 -23.68
CA SER A 53 6.85 -3.92 -22.72
C SER A 53 6.62 -3.31 -21.34
N VAL A 54 7.35 -2.23 -21.02
CA VAL A 54 7.25 -1.45 -19.78
C VAL A 54 6.38 -0.22 -19.99
N ALA A 55 6.72 0.60 -20.99
CA ALA A 55 6.10 1.90 -21.23
C ALA A 55 4.60 1.81 -21.54
N LYS A 56 4.15 0.73 -22.21
CA LYS A 56 2.72 0.53 -22.52
C LYS A 56 1.88 0.08 -21.34
N GLN A 57 2.49 -0.30 -20.22
CA GLN A 57 1.74 -0.77 -19.07
C GLN A 57 1.17 0.40 -18.26
N TYR A 58 1.90 1.51 -18.16
CA TYR A 58 1.55 2.60 -17.25
C TYR A 58 0.54 3.57 -17.86
N ASP A 59 -0.51 3.87 -17.10
CA ASP A 59 -1.44 4.94 -17.41
C ASP A 59 -1.15 6.18 -16.54
N ASN A 60 -0.61 7.19 -17.23
CA ASN A 60 -0.27 8.50 -16.66
C ASN A 60 -1.27 9.60 -17.05
N GLU A 61 -2.32 9.27 -17.80
CA GLU A 61 -3.27 10.25 -18.35
C GLU A 61 -4.56 10.31 -17.52
N THR A 62 -4.97 9.19 -16.91
CA THR A 62 -6.18 9.14 -16.09
C THR A 62 -6.05 10.01 -14.83
N SER A 63 -7.10 10.80 -14.55
CA SER A 63 -7.17 11.67 -13.37
C SER A 63 -7.15 10.87 -12.06
N ALA A 64 -6.73 11.51 -10.96
CA ALA A 64 -6.74 10.88 -9.65
C ALA A 64 -8.16 10.44 -9.22
N GLU A 65 -9.18 11.21 -9.53
CA GLU A 65 -10.58 10.89 -9.23
C GLU A 65 -11.03 9.58 -9.89
N GLU A 66 -10.81 9.44 -11.20
CA GLU A 66 -11.18 8.21 -11.91
C GLU A 66 -10.30 7.04 -11.45
N LYS A 67 -9.03 7.29 -11.09
CA LYS A 67 -8.17 6.28 -10.47
C LYS A 67 -8.74 5.74 -9.17
N PHE A 68 -9.18 6.61 -8.26
CA PHE A 68 -9.80 6.19 -6.99
C PHE A 68 -11.13 5.47 -7.20
N LYS A 69 -11.96 5.94 -8.12
CA LYS A 69 -13.22 5.27 -8.47
C LYS A 69 -12.99 3.82 -8.92
N ASP A 70 -12.02 3.59 -9.80
CA ASP A 70 -11.67 2.24 -10.25
C ASP A 70 -11.06 1.40 -9.13
N LEU A 71 -10.14 1.96 -8.35
CA LEU A 71 -9.55 1.30 -7.19
C LEU A 71 -10.64 0.81 -6.23
N TYR A 72 -11.59 1.68 -5.90
CA TYR A 72 -12.68 1.38 -4.97
C TYR A 72 -13.60 0.30 -5.51
N ALA A 73 -13.94 0.35 -6.81
CA ALA A 73 -14.75 -0.67 -7.44
C ALA A 73 -14.09 -2.06 -7.39
N ILE A 74 -12.78 -2.14 -7.66
CA ILE A 74 -12.02 -3.40 -7.56
C ILE A 74 -11.97 -3.86 -6.11
N ALA A 75 -11.55 -2.98 -5.19
CA ALA A 75 -11.34 -3.32 -3.80
C ALA A 75 -12.63 -3.78 -3.10
N ASP A 76 -13.75 -3.09 -3.34
CA ASP A 76 -15.05 -3.42 -2.74
C ASP A 76 -15.64 -4.72 -3.32
N GLY A 77 -15.23 -5.09 -4.54
CA GLY A 77 -15.55 -6.37 -5.16
C GLY A 77 -14.83 -7.56 -4.53
N ILE A 78 -13.66 -7.33 -3.92
CA ILE A 78 -12.80 -8.39 -3.37
C ILE A 78 -12.88 -8.42 -1.84
N LYS A 79 -13.53 -9.44 -1.28
CA LYS A 79 -13.79 -9.53 0.18
C LYS A 79 -12.58 -9.91 1.02
N ILE A 80 -11.59 -10.55 0.41
CA ILE A 80 -10.39 -11.06 1.10
C ILE A 80 -9.15 -10.43 0.48
N GLY A 81 -8.34 -9.77 1.30
CA GLY A 81 -7.01 -9.31 0.93
C GLY A 81 -5.92 -10.14 1.61
N MET A 82 -4.72 -10.12 1.06
CA MET A 82 -3.54 -10.72 1.68
C MET A 82 -2.76 -9.64 2.44
N LEU A 83 -2.85 -9.65 3.76
CA LEU A 83 -2.10 -8.73 4.63
C LEU A 83 -0.72 -9.30 4.90
N SER A 84 0.31 -8.57 4.47
CA SER A 84 1.71 -8.89 4.68
C SER A 84 2.28 -8.00 5.78
N THR A 85 2.80 -8.64 6.84
CA THR A 85 3.51 -7.97 7.94
C THR A 85 4.95 -8.45 8.00
N TYR A 86 5.83 -7.71 8.65
CA TYR A 86 7.21 -8.14 8.88
C TYR A 86 7.34 -8.85 10.23
N ARG A 87 7.71 -10.12 10.23
CA ARG A 87 7.97 -10.89 11.46
C ARG A 87 9.45 -10.90 11.79
N GLN A 88 9.80 -10.42 12.98
CA GLN A 88 11.18 -10.39 13.45
C GLN A 88 11.82 -11.79 13.38
N GLY A 89 13.01 -11.87 12.78
CA GLY A 89 13.74 -13.13 12.60
C GLY A 89 13.21 -14.06 11.50
N THR A 90 12.05 -13.77 10.90
CA THR A 90 11.48 -14.57 9.79
C THR A 90 11.45 -13.79 8.47
N GLY A 91 11.12 -12.50 8.50
CA GLY A 91 10.88 -11.69 7.30
C GLY A 91 9.37 -11.49 7.00
N PRO A 92 9.01 -11.16 5.75
CA PRO A 92 7.62 -10.92 5.37
C PRO A 92 6.75 -12.17 5.53
N VAL A 93 5.57 -12.01 6.12
CA VAL A 93 4.57 -13.07 6.27
C VAL A 93 3.20 -12.57 5.86
N SER A 94 2.64 -13.16 4.81
CA SER A 94 1.31 -12.84 4.29
C SER A 94 0.24 -13.78 4.85
N ARG A 95 -0.99 -13.28 4.97
CA ARG A 95 -2.16 -14.08 5.37
C ARG A 95 -3.44 -13.46 4.83
N ALA A 96 -4.40 -14.32 4.52
CA ALA A 96 -5.74 -13.89 4.14
C ALA A 96 -6.42 -13.15 5.31
N MET A 97 -7.03 -12.01 5.00
CA MET A 97 -7.78 -11.18 5.92
C MET A 97 -9.07 -10.70 5.23
N ALA A 98 -10.21 -10.83 5.91
CA ALA A 98 -11.47 -10.31 5.42
C ALA A 98 -11.55 -8.80 5.67
N VAL A 99 -11.75 -8.01 4.61
CA VAL A 99 -11.93 -6.57 4.74
C VAL A 99 -13.29 -6.32 5.37
N SER A 100 -13.31 -5.74 6.57
CA SER A 100 -14.56 -5.40 7.25
C SER A 100 -15.19 -4.17 6.61
N LYS A 101 -14.38 -3.15 6.31
CA LYS A 101 -14.80 -1.91 5.67
C LYS A 101 -13.62 -1.22 5.00
N ARG A 102 -13.88 -0.53 3.89
CA ARG A 102 -12.99 0.49 3.32
C ARG A 102 -13.49 1.88 3.70
N SER A 103 -12.59 2.78 4.05
CA SER A 103 -12.87 4.20 4.31
C SER A 103 -11.95 5.03 3.42
N GLY A 104 -12.48 5.61 2.34
CA GLY A 104 -11.68 6.22 1.29
C GLY A 104 -10.60 5.25 0.79
N PRO A 105 -9.30 5.62 0.82
CA PRO A 105 -8.20 4.76 0.40
C PRO A 105 -7.72 3.77 1.47
N ASP A 106 -8.28 3.78 2.67
CA ASP A 106 -7.80 2.98 3.81
C ASP A 106 -8.69 1.76 4.09
N PHE A 107 -8.11 0.73 4.69
CA PHE A 107 -8.73 -0.59 4.85
C PHE A 107 -8.79 -1.01 6.32
N LEU A 108 -9.98 -1.39 6.78
CA LEU A 108 -10.23 -1.77 8.16
C LEU A 108 -10.56 -3.25 8.28
N PHE A 109 -9.96 -3.84 9.31
CA PHE A 109 -10.05 -5.25 9.63
C PHE A 109 -10.33 -5.43 11.12
N LEU A 110 -11.07 -6.48 11.45
CA LEU A 110 -11.18 -6.96 12.83
C LEU A 110 -10.24 -8.15 13.05
N ALA A 111 -9.54 -8.16 14.18
CA ALA A 111 -8.58 -9.19 14.52
C ALA A 111 -8.57 -9.49 16.01
N ASN A 112 -8.15 -10.71 16.36
CA ASN A 112 -7.86 -11.05 17.75
C ASN A 112 -6.50 -10.46 18.18
N LYS A 113 -6.48 -9.71 19.28
CA LYS A 113 -5.28 -9.04 19.84
C LYS A 113 -4.12 -10.00 20.13
N HIS A 114 -4.40 -11.27 20.37
CA HIS A 114 -3.39 -12.29 20.69
C HIS A 114 -2.77 -12.95 19.46
N SER A 115 -3.19 -12.58 18.24
CA SER A 115 -2.67 -13.20 17.02
C SER A 115 -1.29 -12.66 16.64
N ASN A 116 -0.43 -13.50 16.04
CA ASN A 116 0.95 -13.13 15.69
C ASN A 116 1.07 -11.87 14.83
N LYS A 117 0.07 -11.56 13.99
CA LYS A 117 0.06 -10.33 13.20
C LYS A 117 0.08 -9.09 14.08
N ILE A 118 -0.57 -9.12 15.23
CA ILE A 118 -0.60 -8.00 16.17
C ILE A 118 0.80 -7.80 16.77
N SER A 119 1.49 -8.88 17.13
CA SER A 119 2.90 -8.84 17.57
C SER A 119 3.84 -8.33 16.48
N ASP A 120 3.66 -8.80 15.24
CA ASP A 120 4.40 -8.30 14.07
C ASP A 120 4.19 -6.78 13.95
N LEU A 121 2.95 -6.31 14.05
CA LEU A 121 2.55 -4.89 13.99
C LEU A 121 2.98 -4.04 15.20
N GLN A 122 3.34 -4.65 16.34
CA GLN A 122 3.98 -3.89 17.42
C GLN A 122 5.42 -3.55 17.08
N SER A 123 6.10 -4.43 16.35
CA SER A 123 7.53 -4.29 16.04
C SER A 123 7.76 -3.50 14.75
N ASN A 124 6.87 -3.64 13.77
CA ASN A 124 6.91 -2.89 12.52
C ASN A 124 5.49 -2.59 12.03
N LYS A 125 5.18 -1.29 11.88
CA LYS A 125 3.87 -0.83 11.40
C LYS A 125 3.73 -0.87 9.88
N GLU A 126 4.83 -0.94 9.14
CA GLU A 126 4.79 -0.98 7.67
C GLU A 126 4.23 -2.32 7.19
N VAL A 127 3.26 -2.23 6.28
CA VAL A 127 2.56 -3.38 5.73
C VAL A 127 2.36 -3.23 4.24
N ASN A 128 2.12 -4.38 3.60
CA ASN A 128 1.57 -4.42 2.27
C ASN A 128 0.26 -5.22 2.29
N LEU A 129 -0.78 -4.71 1.63
CA LEU A 129 -2.06 -5.35 1.49
C LEU A 129 -2.35 -5.54 0.00
N THR A 130 -2.54 -6.80 -0.42
CA THR A 130 -2.78 -7.12 -1.83
C THR A 130 -4.14 -7.76 -2.06
N PHE A 131 -4.68 -7.51 -3.25
CA PHE A 131 -5.91 -8.09 -3.75
C PHE A 131 -5.69 -8.62 -5.15
N HIS A 132 -6.36 -9.71 -5.52
CA HIS A 132 -6.35 -10.25 -6.88
C HIS A 132 -7.71 -10.83 -7.22
N ASP A 133 -8.27 -10.39 -8.35
CA ASP A 133 -9.47 -10.94 -8.95
C ASP A 133 -9.07 -11.90 -10.07
N LYS A 134 -9.18 -13.20 -9.81
CA LYS A 134 -8.87 -14.24 -10.79
C LYS A 134 -9.77 -14.24 -12.03
N SER A 135 -10.92 -13.56 -12.00
CA SER A 135 -11.89 -13.58 -13.10
C SER A 135 -11.50 -12.65 -14.25
N ASN A 136 -10.91 -11.50 -13.93
CA ASN A 136 -10.53 -10.46 -14.89
C ASN A 136 -9.05 -10.06 -14.80
N GLN A 137 -8.32 -10.60 -13.83
CA GLN A 137 -6.91 -10.34 -13.52
C GLN A 137 -6.60 -8.96 -12.92
N ASP A 138 -7.62 -8.22 -12.47
CA ASP A 138 -7.41 -7.01 -11.69
C ASP A 138 -6.66 -7.35 -10.40
N TRP A 139 -5.73 -6.49 -10.01
CA TRP A 139 -5.03 -6.62 -8.74
C TRP A 139 -4.71 -5.26 -8.15
N ILE A 140 -4.58 -5.21 -6.84
CA ILE A 140 -4.21 -4.02 -6.08
C ILE A 140 -3.05 -4.39 -5.16
N SER A 141 -2.08 -3.49 -5.01
CA SER A 141 -1.04 -3.51 -4.00
C SER A 141 -1.06 -2.19 -3.25
N VAL A 142 -1.32 -2.25 -1.95
CA VAL A 142 -1.36 -1.10 -1.05
C VAL A 142 -0.17 -1.20 -0.11
N THR A 143 0.74 -0.23 -0.19
CA THR A 143 1.78 -0.03 0.84
C THR A 143 1.29 1.03 1.82
N GLY A 144 1.39 0.72 3.11
CA GLY A 144 0.85 1.60 4.14
C GLY A 144 1.39 1.30 5.53
N GLU A 145 0.81 1.99 6.51
CA GLU A 145 1.07 1.78 7.92
C GLU A 145 -0.18 1.27 8.62
N ALA A 146 -0.05 0.21 9.41
CA ALA A 146 -1.15 -0.32 10.20
C ALA A 146 -1.23 0.37 11.57
N VAL A 147 -2.40 0.94 11.86
CA VAL A 147 -2.78 1.42 13.19
C VAL A 147 -3.70 0.39 13.83
N LYS A 148 -3.47 0.08 15.10
CA LYS A 148 -4.26 -0.90 15.85
C LYS A 148 -4.84 -0.27 17.11
N THR A 149 -6.13 -0.47 17.33
CA THR A 149 -6.88 0.07 18.47
C THR A 149 -7.67 -1.03 19.17
N SER A 150 -7.91 -0.84 20.47
CA SER A 150 -8.61 -1.79 21.34
C SER A 150 -10.12 -1.58 21.36
N GLY A 151 -10.84 -2.45 22.09
CA GLY A 151 -12.30 -2.57 22.12
C GLY A 151 -13.12 -1.32 22.48
N ASP A 152 -12.48 -0.25 22.92
CA ASP A 152 -13.09 1.05 23.19
C ASP A 152 -13.24 1.93 21.93
N ASP A 153 -12.59 1.57 20.81
CA ASP A 153 -12.73 2.28 19.55
C ASP A 153 -14.14 2.11 18.97
N PRO A 154 -14.94 3.20 18.83
CA PRO A 154 -16.33 3.11 18.38
C PRO A 154 -16.46 2.53 16.97
N ARG A 155 -15.40 2.62 16.14
CA ARG A 155 -15.39 2.07 14.78
C ARG A 155 -15.47 0.55 14.78
N ILE A 156 -15.07 -0.14 15.86
CA ILE A 156 -15.25 -1.59 15.99
C ILE A 156 -16.74 -1.94 15.88
N LYS A 157 -17.62 -1.23 16.59
CA LYS A 157 -19.07 -1.44 16.53
C LYS A 157 -19.60 -1.17 15.12
N GLU A 158 -19.10 -0.14 14.47
CA GLU A 158 -19.54 0.29 13.14
C GLU A 158 -19.21 -0.75 12.05
N ILE A 159 -18.03 -1.36 12.11
CA ILE A 159 -17.58 -2.33 11.08
C ILE A 159 -17.85 -3.79 11.46
N TYR A 160 -18.30 -4.04 12.69
CA TYR A 160 -18.61 -5.38 13.17
C TYR A 160 -19.82 -5.98 12.44
N SER A 161 -19.76 -7.28 12.19
CA SER A 161 -20.89 -8.06 11.72
C SER A 161 -20.96 -9.39 12.48
N LYS A 162 -22.15 -9.98 12.60
CA LYS A 162 -22.35 -11.19 13.41
C LYS A 162 -21.50 -12.39 12.95
N VAL A 163 -21.09 -12.45 11.68
CA VAL A 163 -20.20 -13.51 11.19
C VAL A 163 -18.82 -13.49 11.88
N VAL A 164 -18.37 -12.32 12.38
CA VAL A 164 -17.09 -12.19 13.08
C VAL A 164 -17.04 -13.05 14.33
N SER A 165 -18.14 -13.19 15.07
CA SER A 165 -18.16 -14.00 16.30
C SER A 165 -17.81 -15.47 16.06
N ALA A 166 -18.02 -15.99 14.85
CA ALA A 166 -17.66 -17.36 14.48
C ALA A 166 -16.14 -17.63 14.60
N TRP A 167 -15.30 -16.60 14.49
CA TRP A 167 -13.83 -16.72 14.58
C TRP A 167 -13.29 -16.48 16.00
N PHE A 168 -14.12 -15.95 16.90
CA PHE A 168 -13.73 -15.63 18.28
C PHE A 168 -14.22 -16.69 19.28
N GLY A 169 -15.37 -17.30 19.00
CA GLY A 169 -16.05 -18.20 19.93
C GLY A 169 -16.53 -17.50 21.19
N ASP A 170 -17.41 -18.18 21.93
CA ASP A 170 -17.86 -17.76 23.26
C ASP A 170 -17.18 -18.65 24.32
N LEU A 171 -16.53 -18.02 25.30
CA LEU A 171 -15.89 -18.75 26.42
C LEU A 171 -16.87 -19.05 27.57
N GLY A 172 -18.09 -18.53 27.53
CA GLY A 172 -19.12 -18.75 28.56
C GLY A 172 -18.90 -17.97 29.86
N ASP A 173 -17.97 -17.03 29.89
CA ASP A 173 -17.61 -16.22 31.06
C ASP A 173 -18.35 -14.86 31.12
N GLY A 174 -19.25 -14.62 30.16
CA GLY A 174 -20.02 -13.38 30.04
C GLY A 174 -19.22 -12.18 29.49
N VAL A 175 -17.93 -12.34 29.22
CA VAL A 175 -17.03 -11.27 28.75
C VAL A 175 -16.49 -11.57 27.35
N HIS A 176 -16.04 -12.79 27.11
CA HIS A 176 -15.42 -13.23 25.86
C HIS A 176 -16.43 -13.95 24.96
N ASN A 177 -17.38 -13.19 24.42
CA ASN A 177 -18.52 -13.72 23.65
C ASN A 177 -18.39 -13.52 22.13
N GLY A 178 -17.26 -13.00 21.66
CA GLY A 178 -17.00 -12.72 20.24
C GLY A 178 -17.79 -11.54 19.67
N GLY A 179 -18.52 -10.80 20.50
CA GLY A 179 -19.20 -9.56 20.14
C GLY A 179 -18.24 -8.37 19.94
N PRO A 180 -18.77 -7.20 19.56
CA PRO A 180 -17.95 -5.99 19.35
C PRO A 180 -17.25 -5.51 20.63
N GLU A 181 -17.83 -5.78 21.81
CA GLU A 181 -17.22 -5.43 23.12
C GLU A 181 -16.24 -6.49 23.63
N ASP A 182 -16.04 -7.59 22.91
CA ASP A 182 -15.12 -8.64 23.36
C ASP A 182 -13.71 -8.03 23.53
N PRO A 183 -13.07 -8.13 24.72
CA PRO A 183 -11.80 -7.46 24.97
C PRO A 183 -10.64 -8.06 24.15
N ARG A 184 -10.86 -9.15 23.41
CA ARG A 184 -9.92 -9.71 22.42
C ARG A 184 -10.02 -9.00 21.06
N MET A 185 -11.08 -8.25 20.80
CA MET A 185 -11.36 -7.56 19.54
C MET A 185 -10.44 -6.35 19.36
N TYR A 186 -9.62 -6.37 18.32
CA TYR A 186 -8.84 -5.23 17.85
C TYR A 186 -9.34 -4.79 16.49
N LEU A 187 -9.36 -3.49 16.29
CA LEU A 187 -9.40 -2.89 14.97
C LEU A 187 -7.96 -2.77 14.44
N VAL A 188 -7.76 -3.13 13.18
CA VAL A 188 -6.54 -2.85 12.41
C VAL A 188 -6.92 -2.02 11.19
N GLU A 189 -6.42 -0.80 11.14
CA GLU A 189 -6.60 0.14 10.04
C GLU A 189 -5.29 0.24 9.25
N VAL A 190 -5.30 -0.19 7.99
CA VAL A 190 -4.17 0.02 7.06
C VAL A 190 -4.35 1.37 6.40
N ARG A 191 -3.52 2.34 6.80
CA ARG A 191 -3.45 3.68 6.22
C ARG A 191 -2.54 3.67 5.01
N SER A 192 -3.13 3.86 3.84
CA SER A 192 -2.43 3.83 2.57
C SER A 192 -1.44 4.99 2.44
N LYS A 193 -0.25 4.70 1.90
CA LYS A 193 0.79 5.69 1.55
C LYS A 193 1.16 5.64 0.07
N TYR A 194 1.04 4.46 -0.53
CA TYR A 194 1.22 4.23 -1.94
C TYR A 194 0.30 3.11 -2.39
N ILE A 195 -0.32 3.27 -3.54
CA ILE A 195 -1.17 2.24 -4.14
C ILE A 195 -0.76 2.08 -5.60
N SER A 196 -0.53 0.84 -6.01
CA SER A 196 -0.49 0.47 -7.41
C SER A 196 -1.56 -0.57 -7.69
N TYR A 197 -2.21 -0.47 -8.84
CA TYR A 197 -3.21 -1.45 -9.23
C TYR A 197 -3.24 -1.62 -10.75
N TYR A 198 -3.53 -2.84 -11.18
CA TYR A 198 -3.79 -3.14 -12.57
C TYR A 198 -5.28 -3.20 -12.81
N LYS A 199 -5.71 -2.54 -13.88
CA LYS A 199 -7.09 -2.52 -14.35
C LYS A 199 -7.15 -3.10 -15.76
N HIS A 200 -7.88 -4.20 -15.92
CA HIS A 200 -8.24 -4.72 -17.23
C HIS A 200 -9.08 -3.70 -18.00
N THR A 201 -8.81 -3.55 -19.29
CA THR A 201 -9.57 -2.68 -20.20
C THR A 201 -10.43 -3.48 -21.18
N SER A 202 -10.36 -4.81 -21.12
CA SER A 202 -11.11 -5.71 -21.98
C SER A 202 -11.58 -6.95 -21.23
N GLY A 203 -12.73 -7.49 -21.64
CA GLY A 203 -13.23 -8.76 -21.12
C GLY A 203 -12.35 -9.95 -21.56
N MET A 204 -12.57 -11.12 -20.97
CA MET A 204 -11.72 -12.31 -21.15
C MET A 204 -11.45 -12.69 -22.62
N LEU A 205 -12.46 -12.60 -23.49
CA LEU A 205 -12.28 -12.87 -24.94
C LEU A 205 -11.42 -11.80 -25.63
N GLY A 206 -11.56 -10.54 -25.22
CA GLY A 206 -10.70 -9.45 -25.70
C GLY A 206 -9.25 -9.68 -25.31
N GLN A 207 -9.00 -10.06 -24.05
CA GLN A 207 -7.64 -10.38 -23.58
C GLN A 207 -7.01 -11.53 -24.39
N ALA A 208 -7.75 -12.63 -24.62
CA ALA A 208 -7.27 -13.75 -25.41
C ALA A 208 -6.93 -13.34 -26.86
N LYS A 209 -7.74 -12.46 -27.47
CA LYS A 209 -7.50 -11.93 -28.81
C LYS A 209 -6.23 -11.06 -28.85
N GLU A 210 -6.06 -10.15 -27.90
CA GLU A 210 -4.87 -9.29 -27.80
C GLU A 210 -3.60 -10.11 -27.63
N ILE A 211 -3.62 -11.12 -26.76
CA ILE A 211 -2.49 -12.03 -26.56
C ILE A 211 -2.18 -12.82 -27.83
N GLY A 212 -3.19 -13.42 -28.48
CA GLY A 212 -3.00 -14.16 -29.73
C GLY A 212 -2.43 -13.28 -30.85
N GLY A 213 -2.94 -12.05 -30.99
CA GLY A 213 -2.42 -11.08 -31.96
C GLY A 213 -0.98 -10.67 -31.66
N ALA A 214 -0.64 -10.43 -30.39
CA ALA A 214 0.72 -10.12 -29.95
C ALA A 214 1.71 -11.25 -30.26
N VAL A 215 1.34 -12.51 -29.98
CA VAL A 215 2.17 -13.69 -30.30
C VAL A 215 2.44 -13.79 -31.81
N LEU A 216 1.42 -13.54 -32.65
CA LEU A 216 1.56 -13.61 -34.10
C LEU A 216 2.36 -12.44 -34.70
N THR A 217 2.25 -11.25 -34.10
CA THR A 217 2.84 -10.02 -34.65
C THR A 217 4.16 -9.61 -34.00
N GLY A 218 4.54 -10.21 -32.88
CA GLY A 218 5.68 -9.79 -32.06
C GLY A 218 5.47 -8.47 -31.31
N LYS A 219 4.26 -7.90 -31.34
CA LYS A 219 3.91 -6.68 -30.60
C LYS A 219 3.61 -7.01 -29.13
N VAL A 220 3.63 -5.98 -28.29
CA VAL A 220 3.24 -6.09 -26.87
C VAL A 220 1.72 -6.13 -26.74
N ALA A 221 1.19 -7.15 -26.08
CA ALA A 221 -0.23 -7.22 -25.72
C ALA A 221 -0.56 -6.18 -24.64
N GLN A 222 -1.69 -5.49 -24.80
CA GLN A 222 -2.18 -4.52 -23.82
C GLN A 222 -3.59 -4.94 -23.37
N THR A 223 -3.66 -5.73 -22.31
CA THR A 223 -4.94 -6.26 -21.78
C THR A 223 -5.55 -5.37 -20.70
N GLY A 224 -4.82 -4.32 -20.30
CA GLY A 224 -5.14 -3.42 -19.21
C GLY A 224 -4.07 -2.37 -19.01
N VAL A 225 -4.15 -1.68 -17.88
CA VAL A 225 -3.23 -0.60 -17.50
C VAL A 225 -2.87 -0.68 -16.01
N LEU A 226 -1.62 -0.37 -15.70
CA LEU A 226 -1.08 -0.16 -14.37
C LEU A 226 -1.23 1.32 -14.01
N ARG A 227 -1.83 1.58 -12.85
CA ARG A 227 -2.02 2.92 -12.31
C ARG A 227 -1.42 3.00 -10.92
N GLU A 228 -0.89 4.18 -10.63
CA GLU A 228 -0.29 4.50 -9.35
C GLU A 228 -0.99 5.71 -8.74
N LEU A 229 -1.15 5.65 -7.42
CA LEU A 229 -1.65 6.73 -6.57
C LEU A 229 -0.59 6.99 -5.50
N LYS A 230 -0.12 8.24 -5.45
CA LYS A 230 0.94 8.67 -4.54
C LYS A 230 0.34 9.29 -3.29
N GLU A 231 1.20 9.47 -2.28
CA GLU A 231 0.79 9.90 -0.94
C GLU A 231 -0.06 11.18 -0.96
N ALA A 232 0.26 12.17 -1.80
CA ALA A 232 -0.52 13.40 -1.92
C ALA A 232 -1.97 13.16 -2.41
N ASP A 233 -2.14 12.32 -3.43
CA ASP A 233 -3.48 11.98 -3.95
C ASP A 233 -4.28 11.19 -2.90
N ILE A 234 -3.59 10.28 -2.19
CA ILE A 234 -4.17 9.44 -1.13
C ILE A 234 -4.60 10.29 0.07
N GLU A 235 -3.79 11.26 0.49
CA GLU A 235 -4.16 12.18 1.57
C GLU A 235 -5.38 13.03 1.20
N GLN A 236 -5.47 13.47 -0.06
CA GLN A 236 -6.63 14.20 -0.54
C GLN A 236 -7.88 13.32 -0.53
N ALA A 237 -7.80 12.11 -1.09
CA ALA A 237 -8.90 11.15 -1.11
C ALA A 237 -9.33 10.72 0.31
N ARG A 238 -8.39 10.57 1.24
CA ARG A 238 -8.70 10.30 2.65
C ARG A 238 -9.55 11.42 3.26
N LYS A 239 -9.30 12.69 2.93
CA LYS A 239 -10.09 13.82 3.44
C LYS A 239 -11.49 13.89 2.82
N SER A 240 -11.65 13.51 1.56
CA SER A 240 -12.93 13.63 0.84
C SER A 240 -13.82 12.39 0.96
N ASP A 241 -13.22 11.20 1.04
CA ASP A 241 -13.93 9.93 0.80
C ASP A 241 -14.02 9.04 2.06
N SER A 242 -13.40 9.45 3.17
CA SER A 242 -13.47 8.69 4.41
C SER A 242 -14.90 8.67 4.95
N ALA A 243 -15.38 7.47 5.26
CA ALA A 243 -16.75 7.22 5.69
C ALA A 243 -16.86 7.00 7.20
N LEU A 244 -15.74 6.91 7.93
CA LEU A 244 -15.71 6.63 9.36
C LEU A 244 -15.42 7.89 10.17
N THR A 245 -16.01 7.96 11.37
CA THR A 245 -15.68 9.01 12.34
C THR A 245 -14.19 8.91 12.70
N SER A 246 -13.49 10.05 12.72
CA SER A 246 -12.08 10.14 13.11
C SER A 246 -11.92 10.06 14.62
#